data_AF-A0AA36Y6C1-F1
#
_entry.id   AF-A0AA36Y6C1-F1
#
_cell.length_a   1.000
_cell.length_b   1.000
_cell.length_c   1.000
_cell.angle_alpha   90.00
_cell.angle_beta   90.00
_cell.angle_gamma   90.00
#
_symmetry.space_group_name_H-M   'P 1'
#
loop_
_entity.id
_entity.type
_entity.pdbx_description
1 polymer ?
#
loop_
_entity_poly.entity_id
_entity_poly.type
_entity_poly.pdbx_seq_one_letter_code
_entity_poly.pdbx_strand_id
1 'polypeptide(L)'
;MTPHLKTLIADMVETMRAANGVGLAAPQVGILKRLVVIECEEGELHVLINPEITERDGEQTGYEGCLSVPGKTGIVTRPMHVIVKALNEEMQPVTVEGEELLARALCHEIDHLDGHLYTEVAEELYTNEELEAMQEEEAAEERE
;
A
#
# COMPACT_ATOMS: atom_id res chain seq x y z
N MET A 1 -20.18 11.64 -9.82
CA MET A 1 -19.14 10.73 -10.35
C MET A 1 -19.13 10.77 -11.86
N THR A 2 -17.99 11.08 -12.50
CA THR A 2 -17.88 11.07 -13.96
C THR A 2 -17.68 9.64 -14.46
N PRO A 3 -18.13 9.28 -15.68
CA PRO A 3 -17.91 7.94 -16.24
C PRO A 3 -16.42 7.55 -16.28
N HIS A 4 -15.55 8.51 -16.56
CA HIS A 4 -14.10 8.28 -16.62
C HIS A 4 -13.48 7.90 -15.26
N LEU A 5 -13.99 8.45 -14.15
CA LEU A 5 -13.50 8.09 -12.81
C LEU A 5 -13.89 6.66 -12.42
N LYS A 6 -15.12 6.23 -12.76
CA LYS A 6 -15.58 4.85 -12.56
C LYS A 6 -14.66 3.85 -13.26
N THR A 7 -14.37 4.11 -14.54
CA THR A 7 -13.48 3.25 -15.33
C THR A 7 -12.08 3.21 -14.75
N LEU A 8 -11.51 4.36 -14.40
CA LEU A 8 -10.17 4.41 -13.79
C LEU A 8 -10.08 3.59 -12.50
N ILE A 9 -11.06 3.72 -11.60
CA ILE A 9 -11.09 2.95 -10.34
C ILE A 9 -11.16 1.46 -10.65
N ALA A 10 -12.03 1.04 -11.58
CA ALA A 10 -12.16 -0.36 -11.96
C ALA A 10 -10.85 -0.93 -12.55
N ASP A 11 -10.21 -0.19 -13.45
CA ASP A 11 -8.94 -0.59 -14.08
C ASP A 11 -7.81 -0.69 -13.04
N MET A 12 -7.77 0.24 -12.07
CA MET A 12 -6.81 0.21 -10.97
C MET A 12 -7.02 -1.02 -10.07
N VAL A 13 -8.26 -1.33 -9.72
CA VAL A 13 -8.60 -2.52 -8.90
C VAL A 13 -8.24 -3.80 -9.64
N GLU A 14 -8.56 -3.90 -10.94
CA GLU A 14 -8.21 -5.06 -11.75
C GLU A 14 -6.69 -5.24 -11.81
N THR A 15 -5.93 -4.15 -12.03
CA THR A 15 -4.47 -4.16 -12.07
C THR A 15 -3.87 -4.59 -10.73
N MET A 16 -4.36 -4.03 -9.62
CA MET A 16 -3.94 -4.37 -8.26
C MET A 16 -4.13 -5.87 -7.98
N ARG A 17 -5.34 -6.38 -8.22
CA ARG A 17 -5.68 -7.79 -8.00
C ARG A 17 -4.92 -8.74 -8.91
N ALA A 18 -4.74 -8.38 -10.19
CA ALA A 18 -3.97 -9.20 -11.14
C ALA A 18 -2.50 -9.38 -10.72
N ALA A 19 -1.97 -8.43 -9.96
CA ALA A 19 -0.60 -8.48 -9.43
C ALA A 19 -0.51 -9.02 -7.99
N ASN A 20 -1.63 -9.49 -7.41
CA ASN A 20 -1.74 -9.85 -5.99
C ASN A 20 -1.26 -8.73 -5.04
N GLY A 21 -1.46 -7.47 -5.45
CA GLY A 21 -1.19 -6.31 -4.61
C GLY A 21 -2.34 -6.04 -3.65
N VAL A 22 -2.02 -5.41 -2.51
CA VAL A 22 -3.01 -4.95 -1.52
C VAL A 22 -3.33 -3.46 -1.66
N GLY A 23 -2.61 -2.75 -2.53
CA GLY A 23 -2.76 -1.32 -2.77
C GLY A 23 -2.26 -0.93 -4.15
N LEU A 24 -2.84 0.15 -4.69
CA LEU A 24 -2.36 0.81 -5.91
C LEU A 24 -2.75 2.29 -5.93
N ALA A 25 -1.75 3.15 -6.15
CA ALA A 25 -1.91 4.57 -6.35
C ALA A 25 -1.96 4.94 -7.84
N ALA A 26 -2.82 5.89 -8.19
CA ALA A 26 -3.01 6.33 -9.58
C ALA A 26 -1.69 6.77 -10.29
N PRO A 27 -0.70 7.39 -9.62
CA PRO A 27 0.60 7.68 -10.22
C PRO A 27 1.34 6.44 -10.76
N GLN A 28 1.16 5.27 -10.16
CA GLN A 28 1.82 4.02 -10.60
C GLN A 28 1.33 3.55 -11.97
N VAL A 29 0.12 3.95 -12.37
CA VAL A 29 -0.44 3.71 -13.71
C VAL A 29 -0.37 4.95 -14.61
N GLY A 30 0.50 5.92 -14.26
CA GLY A 30 0.76 7.11 -15.07
C GLY A 30 -0.32 8.20 -14.97
N ILE A 31 -1.21 8.13 -13.98
CA ILE A 31 -2.31 9.10 -13.81
C ILE A 31 -2.01 10.01 -12.62
N LEU A 32 -1.79 11.30 -12.89
CA LEU A 32 -1.54 12.33 -11.87
C LEU A 32 -2.84 12.75 -11.17
N LYS A 33 -3.45 11.83 -10.43
CA LYS A 33 -4.58 12.06 -9.54
C LYS A 33 -4.25 11.57 -8.14
N ARG A 34 -4.73 12.28 -7.12
CA ARG A 34 -4.70 11.82 -5.73
C ARG A 34 -5.81 10.79 -5.52
N LEU A 35 -5.58 9.57 -6.00
CA LEU A 35 -6.52 8.45 -5.93
C LEU A 35 -5.71 7.19 -5.61
N VAL A 36 -6.16 6.44 -4.60
CA VAL A 36 -5.62 5.14 -4.24
C VAL A 36 -6.76 4.13 -4.11
N VAL A 37 -6.47 2.87 -4.43
CA VAL A 37 -7.33 1.72 -4.12
C VAL A 37 -6.56 0.78 -3.21
N ILE A 38 -7.21 0.27 -2.16
CA ILE A 38 -6.59 -0.60 -1.16
C ILE A 38 -7.56 -1.73 -0.83
N GLU A 39 -7.07 -2.96 -0.79
CA GLU A 39 -7.84 -4.14 -0.39
C GLU A 39 -6.90 -5.10 0.34
N CYS A 40 -6.84 -4.97 1.66
CA CYS A 40 -6.01 -5.84 2.51
C CYS A 40 -6.70 -7.17 2.84
N GLU A 41 -8.04 -7.16 2.88
CA GLU A 41 -8.89 -8.34 3.07
C GLU A 41 -9.85 -8.48 1.88
N GLU A 42 -10.12 -9.72 1.46
CA GLU A 42 -10.96 -9.97 0.28
C GLU A 42 -12.37 -9.39 0.48
N GLY A 43 -12.76 -8.46 -0.40
CA GLY A 43 -14.04 -7.78 -0.33
C GLY A 43 -14.04 -6.47 0.45
N GLU A 44 -12.96 -6.15 1.17
CA GLU A 44 -12.79 -4.88 1.89
C GLU A 44 -12.04 -3.85 1.03
N LEU A 45 -12.67 -3.45 -0.07
CA LEU A 45 -12.11 -2.47 -1.00
C LEU A 45 -12.34 -1.03 -0.49
N HIS A 46 -11.24 -0.30 -0.30
CA HIS A 46 -11.22 1.12 -0.05
C HIS A 46 -10.83 1.88 -1.32
N VAL A 47 -11.68 2.84 -1.72
CA VAL A 47 -11.37 3.79 -2.80
C VAL A 47 -11.26 5.18 -2.18
N LEU A 48 -10.05 5.75 -2.17
CA LEU A 48 -9.78 7.00 -1.46
C LEU A 48 -9.27 8.07 -2.42
N ILE A 49 -10.06 9.13 -2.56
CA ILE A 49 -9.75 10.32 -3.36
C ILE A 49 -9.34 11.46 -2.42
N ASN A 50 -8.22 12.11 -2.75
CA ASN A 50 -7.57 13.11 -1.91
C ASN A 50 -7.38 12.64 -0.45
N PRO A 51 -6.81 11.45 -0.21
CA PRO A 51 -6.58 10.98 1.15
C PRO A 51 -5.56 11.86 1.88
N GLU A 52 -5.80 12.07 3.17
CA GLU A 52 -4.94 12.77 4.11
C GLU A 52 -4.91 12.02 5.44
N ILE A 53 -3.72 11.64 5.91
CA ILE A 53 -3.52 11.04 7.24
C ILE A 53 -3.65 12.16 8.28
N THR A 54 -4.63 12.04 9.17
CA THR A 54 -4.88 13.02 10.25
C THR A 54 -4.40 12.57 11.61
N GLU A 55 -4.17 11.28 11.81
CA GLU A 55 -3.71 10.69 13.07
C GLU A 55 -2.75 9.53 12.78
N ARG A 56 -1.76 9.33 13.66
CA ARG A 56 -0.73 8.30 13.56
C ARG A 56 -0.31 7.89 14.97
N ASP A 57 -0.44 6.60 15.29
CA ASP A 57 -0.12 6.07 16.61
C ASP A 57 0.57 4.71 16.53
N GLY A 58 1.42 4.45 17.52
CA GLY A 58 2.25 3.24 17.59
C GLY A 58 3.24 3.12 16.44
N GLU A 59 4.00 2.03 16.43
CA GLU A 59 4.99 1.71 15.40
C GLU A 59 4.96 0.20 15.11
N GLN A 60 5.23 -0.14 13.86
CA GLN A 60 5.41 -1.50 13.37
C GLN A 60 6.55 -1.52 12.37
N THR A 61 7.40 -2.54 12.45
CA THR A 61 8.46 -2.80 11.47
C THR A 61 8.12 -4.07 10.73
N GLY A 62 8.29 -4.08 9.42
CA GLY A 62 8.11 -5.30 8.63
C GLY A 62 8.36 -5.06 7.15
N TYR A 63 8.03 -6.05 6.34
CA TYR A 63 8.30 -6.01 4.91
C TYR A 63 7.32 -5.13 4.11
N GLU A 64 7.84 -4.39 3.14
CA GLU A 64 7.10 -3.72 2.09
C GLU A 64 7.67 -4.13 0.72
N GLY A 65 6.77 -4.37 -0.22
CA GLY A 65 7.06 -4.48 -1.65
C GLY A 65 6.22 -3.47 -2.42
N CYS A 66 6.59 -3.20 -3.67
CA CYS A 66 5.86 -2.24 -4.50
C CYS A 66 5.82 -2.70 -5.95
N LEU A 67 4.66 -2.60 -6.60
CA LEU A 67 4.49 -2.91 -8.02
C LEU A 67 5.36 -2.00 -8.94
N SER A 68 5.73 -0.82 -8.46
CA SER A 68 6.64 0.11 -9.15
C SER A 68 8.13 -0.24 -8.98
N VAL A 69 8.48 -1.10 -8.03
CA VAL A 69 9.86 -1.52 -7.73
C VAL A 69 9.94 -3.05 -7.70
N PRO A 70 9.81 -3.72 -8.85
CA PRO A 70 9.73 -5.17 -8.91
C PRO A 70 11.03 -5.85 -8.44
N GLY A 71 10.88 -7.00 -7.78
CA GLY A 71 11.99 -7.85 -7.35
C GLY A 71 12.74 -7.37 -6.12
N LYS A 72 12.23 -6.35 -5.41
CA LYS A 72 12.81 -5.86 -4.16
C LYS A 72 11.79 -5.86 -3.05
N THR A 73 12.28 -6.14 -1.85
CA THR A 73 11.53 -6.08 -0.59
C THR A 73 12.34 -5.27 0.40
N GLY A 74 11.70 -4.37 1.14
CA GLY A 74 12.35 -3.52 2.13
C GLY A 74 11.76 -3.71 3.51
N ILE A 75 12.60 -3.59 4.54
CA ILE A 75 12.15 -3.51 5.93
C ILE A 75 11.86 -2.04 6.23
N VAL A 76 10.60 -1.73 6.52
CA VAL A 76 10.12 -0.36 6.74
C VAL A 76 9.39 -0.28 8.06
N THR A 77 9.66 0.79 8.80
CA THR A 77 8.92 1.15 10.01
C THR A 77 7.80 2.15 9.68
N ARG A 78 6.56 1.78 10.00
CA ARG A 78 5.34 2.58 9.79
C ARG A 78 4.54 2.70 11.09
N PRO A 79 3.60 3.66 11.21
CA PRO A 79 2.66 3.68 12.31
C PRO A 79 1.84 2.38 12.39
N MET A 80 1.52 1.93 13.60
CA MET A 80 0.67 0.74 13.81
C MET A 80 -0.80 1.05 13.53
N HIS A 81 -1.21 2.29 13.74
CA HIS A 81 -2.57 2.79 13.57
C HIS A 81 -2.53 4.16 12.87
N VAL A 82 -3.48 4.40 11.96
CA VAL A 82 -3.67 5.69 11.28
C VAL A 82 -5.15 5.98 11.06
N ILE A 83 -5.51 7.26 11.09
CA ILE A 83 -6.82 7.74 10.64
C ILE A 83 -6.64 8.59 9.38
N VAL A 84 -7.36 8.24 8.32
CA VAL A 84 -7.31 8.89 7.01
C VAL A 84 -8.65 9.51 6.68
N LYS A 85 -8.65 10.80 6.30
CA LYS A 85 -9.81 11.47 5.70
C LYS A 85 -9.67 11.47 4.19
N ALA A 86 -10.75 11.15 3.49
CA ALA A 86 -10.78 11.14 2.03
C ALA A 86 -12.19 11.41 1.50
N LEU A 87 -12.32 11.41 0.17
CA LEU A 87 -13.60 11.25 -0.51
C LEU A 87 -13.68 9.84 -1.10
N ASN A 88 -14.85 9.23 -1.05
CA ASN A 88 -15.11 7.97 -1.74
C ASN A 88 -15.42 8.18 -3.24
N GLU A 89 -15.76 7.10 -3.94
CA GLU A 89 -16.06 7.09 -5.36
C GLU A 89 -17.33 7.89 -5.74
N GLU A 90 -18.27 8.06 -4.81
CA GLU A 90 -19.42 8.98 -4.92
C GLU A 90 -19.08 10.45 -4.63
N MET A 91 -17.82 10.77 -4.27
CA MET A 91 -17.36 12.08 -3.81
C MET A 91 -17.93 12.48 -2.43
N GLN A 92 -18.28 11.50 -1.60
CA GLN A 92 -18.75 11.71 -0.24
C GLN A 92 -17.56 11.64 0.74
N PRO A 93 -17.52 12.51 1.76
CA PRO A 93 -16.49 12.42 2.80
C PRO A 93 -16.55 11.08 3.52
N VAL A 94 -15.39 10.46 3.67
CA VAL A 94 -15.20 9.23 4.45
C VAL A 94 -14.01 9.39 5.39
N THR A 95 -14.03 8.62 6.47
CA THR A 95 -12.90 8.46 7.39
C THR A 95 -12.62 6.97 7.49
N VAL A 96 -11.38 6.60 7.22
CA VAL A 96 -10.89 5.23 7.33
C VAL A 96 -9.92 5.18 8.49
N GLU A 97 -10.20 4.30 9.44
CA GLU A 97 -9.31 3.97 10.53
C GLU A 97 -8.67 2.63 10.18
N GLY A 98 -7.34 2.61 10.11
CA GLY A 98 -6.57 1.44 9.72
C GLY A 98 -5.58 1.04 10.79
N GLU A 99 -5.44 -0.27 10.99
CA GLU A 99 -4.45 -0.89 11.87
C GLU A 99 -3.60 -1.88 11.07
N GLU A 100 -2.43 -2.24 11.60
CA GLU A 100 -1.55 -3.29 11.07
C GLU A 100 -1.30 -3.16 9.55
N LEU A 101 -1.74 -4.13 8.76
CA LEU A 101 -1.54 -4.15 7.31
C LEU A 101 -2.25 -2.98 6.60
N LEU A 102 -3.47 -2.63 7.04
CA LEU A 102 -4.21 -1.51 6.45
C LEU A 102 -3.52 -0.18 6.76
N ALA A 103 -3.01 0.01 7.99
CA ALA A 103 -2.25 1.21 8.33
C ALA A 103 -1.00 1.36 7.46
N ARG A 104 -0.26 0.26 7.25
CA ARG A 104 0.92 0.21 6.39
C ARG A 104 0.56 0.52 4.93
N ALA A 105 -0.46 -0.13 4.38
CA ALA A 105 -0.93 0.10 3.02
C ALA A 105 -1.37 1.56 2.80
N LEU A 106 -2.12 2.14 3.75
CA LEU A 106 -2.50 3.56 3.70
C LEU A 106 -1.28 4.47 3.66
N CYS A 107 -0.27 4.24 4.51
CA CYS A 107 0.95 5.04 4.46
C CYS A 107 1.67 4.91 3.11
N HIS A 108 1.84 3.67 2.62
CA HIS A 108 2.53 3.38 1.37
C HIS A 108 1.86 4.04 0.16
N GLU A 109 0.55 3.86 0.01
CA GLU A 109 -0.18 4.39 -1.14
C GLU A 109 -0.31 5.91 -1.10
N ILE A 110 -0.37 6.51 0.10
CA ILE A 110 -0.37 7.97 0.25
C ILE A 110 1.00 8.57 -0.09
N ASP A 111 2.10 7.91 0.28
CA ASP A 111 3.46 8.33 -0.12
C ASP A 111 3.59 8.41 -1.64
N HIS A 112 3.02 7.45 -2.38
CA HIS A 112 2.99 7.49 -3.85
C HIS A 112 2.29 8.73 -4.42
N LEU A 113 1.26 9.25 -3.74
CA LEU A 113 0.57 10.47 -4.18
C LEU A 113 1.45 11.72 -4.07
N ASP A 114 2.46 11.67 -3.21
CA ASP A 114 3.45 12.72 -2.99
C ASP A 114 4.76 12.44 -3.73
N GLY A 115 4.83 11.33 -4.48
CA GLY A 115 5.97 10.95 -5.31
C GLY A 115 7.09 10.24 -4.55
N HIS A 116 6.82 9.76 -3.35
CA HIS A 116 7.75 9.00 -2.53
C HIS A 116 7.63 7.49 -2.77
N LEU A 117 8.76 6.79 -2.67
CA LEU A 117 8.83 5.34 -2.68
C LEU A 117 9.28 4.82 -1.32
N TYR A 118 8.78 3.65 -0.92
CA TYR A 118 9.20 3.00 0.34
C TYR A 118 10.72 2.79 0.44
N THR A 119 11.40 2.65 -0.71
CA THR A 119 12.87 2.51 -0.77
C THR A 119 13.62 3.71 -0.20
N GLU A 120 12.99 4.88 -0.06
CA GLU A 120 13.57 6.07 0.55
C GLU A 120 13.60 5.99 2.09
N VAL A 121 12.73 5.17 2.68
CA VAL A 121 12.53 5.03 4.12
C VAL A 121 12.82 3.62 4.63
N ALA A 122 13.18 2.69 3.75
CA ALA A 122 13.56 1.33 4.11
C ALA A 122 14.89 1.34 4.89
N GLU A 123 14.89 0.66 6.03
CA GLU A 123 16.09 0.44 6.85
C GLU A 123 17.05 -0.51 6.13
N GLU A 124 16.49 -1.53 5.50
CA GLU A 124 17.19 -2.54 4.73
C GLU A 124 16.42 -2.86 3.45
N LEU A 125 17.14 -3.15 2.37
CA LEU A 125 16.58 -3.52 1.08
C LEU A 125 17.23 -4.81 0.61
N TYR A 126 16.38 -5.78 0.30
CA TYR A 126 16.75 -7.09 -0.21
C TYR A 126 16.17 -7.27 -1.60
N THR A 127 16.88 -7.98 -2.45
CA THR A 127 16.24 -8.66 -3.58
C THR A 127 15.35 -9.78 -3.05
N ASN A 128 14.33 -10.15 -3.81
CA ASN A 128 13.45 -11.24 -3.40
C ASN A 128 14.22 -12.58 -3.26
N GLU A 129 15.24 -12.80 -4.10
CA GLU A 129 16.11 -13.99 -4.01
C GLU A 129 16.92 -14.03 -2.70
N GLU A 130 17.46 -12.89 -2.26
CA GLU A 130 18.17 -12.79 -0.98
C GLU A 130 17.22 -13.05 0.20
N LEU A 131 16.02 -12.49 0.15
CA LEU A 131 15.02 -12.69 1.21
C LEU A 131 14.57 -14.15 1.31
N GLU A 132 14.30 -14.80 0.17
CA GLU A 132 13.92 -16.21 0.12
C GLU A 132 15.01 -17.11 0.69
N ALA A 133 16.28 -16.87 0.33
CA ALA A 133 17.41 -17.63 0.86
C ALA A 133 17.54 -17.49 2.39
N MET A 134 17.38 -16.27 2.92
CA MET A 134 17.41 -16.02 4.36
C MET A 134 16.28 -16.76 5.10
N GLN A 135 15.07 -16.73 4.54
CA GLN A 135 13.91 -17.44 5.12
C GLN A 135 14.07 -18.96 5.09
N GLU A 136 14.69 -19.51 4.04
CA GLU A 136 15.01 -20.93 3.96
C GLU A 136 16.07 -21.35 5.00
N GLU A 137 17.09 -20.53 5.22
CA GLU A 137 18.11 -20.75 6.25
C GLU A 137 17.50 -20.73 7.66
N GLU A 138 16.72 -19.70 8.01
CA GLU A 138 16.03 -19.60 9.31
C GLU A 138 15.09 -20.80 9.54
N ALA A 139 14.29 -21.18 8.53
CA ALA A 139 13.38 -22.32 8.64
C ALA A 139 14.10 -23.68 8.76
N ALA A 140 15.35 -23.78 8.29
CA ALA A 140 16.18 -24.96 8.48
C ALA A 140 16.74 -25.03 9.91
N GLU A 141 17.19 -23.89 10.46
CA GLU A 141 17.68 -23.79 11.83
C GLU A 141 16.60 -24.09 12.88
N GLU A 142 15.36 -23.64 12.67
CA GLU A 142 14.24 -23.94 13.58
C GLU A 142 13.83 -25.43 13.61
N ARG A 143 14.28 -26.22 12.62
CA ARG A 143 13.97 -27.65 12.50
C ARG A 143 15.05 -28.56 13.13
N GLU A 144 16.15 -28.00 13.61
CA GLU A 144 17.23 -28.72 14.34
C GLU A 144 17.03 -28.67 15.87
#